data_AF-A0A6I1W907-F1
#
_entry.id   AF-A0A6I1W907-F1
#
_cell.length_a   1.000
_cell.length_b   1.000
_cell.length_c   1.000
_cell.angle_alpha   90.00
_cell.angle_beta   90.00
_cell.angle_gamma   90.00
#
_symmetry.space_group_name_H-M   'P 1'
#
loop_
_entity.id
_entity.type
_entity.pdbx_description
1 polymer ?
#
loop_
_entity_poly.entity_id
_entity_poly.type
_entity_poly.pdbx_seq_one_letter_code
_entity_poly.pdbx_strand_id
1 'polypeptide(L)' 'SYARVFVIGLLNTLLVSVIGVVLATILGFIVGVARLSPNWMINKLATVYVEVFRNIPPLLQILFWYFAVFLTMPGPR' A
#
# COMPACT_ATOMS: atom_id res chain seq x y z
N SER A 1 26.84 -5.73 18.94
CA SER A 1 25.90 -5.94 20.07
C SER A 1 24.52 -6.22 19.51
N TYR A 2 23.94 -7.38 19.84
CA TYR A 2 22.63 -7.84 19.35
C TYR A 2 21.49 -6.86 19.68
N ALA A 3 21.56 -6.17 20.83
CA ALA A 3 20.57 -5.18 21.23
C ALA A 3 20.45 -4.01 20.24
N ARG A 4 21.57 -3.56 19.65
CA ARG A 4 21.57 -2.47 18.66
C ARG A 4 20.85 -2.86 17.38
N VAL A 5 21.04 -4.10 16.92
CA VAL A 5 20.42 -4.61 15.70
C VAL A 5 18.90 -4.72 15.89
N PHE A 6 18.45 -5.18 17.07
CA PHE A 6 17.03 -5.27 17.40
C PHE A 6 16.35 -3.89 17.41
N VAL A 7 16.99 -2.89 18.03
CA VAL A 7 16.48 -1.51 18.08
C VAL A 7 16.41 -0.89 16.68
N ILE A 8 17.42 -1.12 15.83
CA ILE A 8 17.41 -0.64 14.44
C ILE A 8 16.27 -1.30 13.64
N GLY A 9 16.08 -2.61 13.78
CA GLY A 9 14.97 -3.32 13.13
C GLY A 9 13.61 -2.76 13.56
N LEU A 10 13.41 -2.58 14.87
CA LEU A 10 12.19 -2.01 15.43
C LEU A 10 11.91 -0.60 14.90
N LEU A 11 12.92 0.27 14.87
CA LEU A 11 12.82 1.62 14.34
C LEU A 11 12.44 1.64 12.86
N ASN A 12 13.01 0.73 12.05
CA ASN A 12 12.68 0.64 10.63
C ASN A 12 11.23 0.19 10.41
N THR A 13 10.75 -0.82 11.14
CA THR A 13 9.35 -1.25 11.06
C THR A 13 8.42 -0.12 11.46
N LEU A 14 8.71 0.58 12.57
CA LEU A 14 7.92 1.73 13.02
C LEU A 14 7.89 2.85 11.97
N LEU A 15 9.04 3.23 11.44
CA LEU A 15 9.15 4.28 10.42
C LEU A 15 8.32 3.92 9.19
N VAL A 16 8.50 2.72 8.65
CA VAL A 16 7.77 2.25 7.46
C VAL A 16 6.27 2.16 7.74
N SER A 17 5.87 1.64 8.91
CA SER A 17 4.46 1.57 9.31
C SER A 17 3.81 2.95 9.42
N VAL A 18 4.48 3.93 10.04
CA VAL A 18 3.93 5.29 10.18
C VAL A 18 3.74 5.94 8.81
N ILE A 19 4.75 5.88 7.94
CA ILE A 19 4.66 6.43 6.58
C ILE A 19 3.54 5.72 5.81
N GLY A 20 3.48 4.39 5.88
CA GLY A 20 2.45 3.59 5.24
C GLY A 20 1.04 3.95 5.69
N VAL A 21 0.80 4.11 7.00
CA VAL A 21 -0.50 4.47 7.55
C VAL A 21 -0.92 5.87 7.12
N VAL A 22 -0.02 6.85 7.14
CA VAL A 22 -0.33 8.22 6.72
C VAL A 22 -0.72 8.25 5.24
N LEU A 23 0.07 7.62 4.37
CA LEU A 23 -0.22 7.55 2.94
C LEU A 23 -1.50 6.78 2.64
N ALA A 24 -1.70 5.62 3.28
CA ALA A 24 -2.92 4.82 3.12
C ALA A 24 -4.17 5.59 3.57
N THR A 25 -4.07 6.38 4.64
CA THR A 25 -5.17 7.20 5.14
C THR A 25 -5.54 8.31 4.17
N ILE A 26 -4.54 9.04 3.65
CA ILE A 26 -4.78 10.11 2.68
C ILE A 26 -5.43 9.55 1.40
N LEU A 27 -4.87 8.47 0.85
CA LEU A 27 -5.41 7.82 -0.35
C LEU A 27 -6.81 7.26 -0.11
N GLY A 28 -7.01 6.52 0.98
CA GLY A 28 -8.29 5.95 1.36
C GLY A 28 -9.36 7.02 1.58
N PHE A 29 -8.99 8.16 2.17
CA PHE A 29 -9.89 9.30 2.35
C PHE A 29 -10.28 9.93 1.02
N ILE A 30 -9.32 10.21 0.12
CA ILE A 30 -9.60 10.79 -1.20
C ILE A 30 -10.52 9.87 -2.00
N VAL A 31 -10.22 8.58 -2.06
CA VAL A 31 -11.04 7.59 -2.77
C VAL A 31 -12.42 7.44 -2.13
N GLY A 32 -12.49 7.47 -0.80
CA GLY A 32 -13.74 7.42 -0.05
C GLY A 32 -14.64 8.62 -0.37
N VAL A 33 -14.08 9.83 -0.40
CA VAL A 33 -14.81 11.06 -0.78
C VAL A 33 -15.19 11.01 -2.26
N ALA A 34 -14.30 10.56 -3.15
CA ALA A 34 -14.58 10.43 -4.58
C ALA A 34 -15.77 9.50 -4.85
N ARG A 35 -15.95 8.46 -4.04
CA ARG A 35 -17.10 7.55 -4.12
C ARG A 35 -18.44 8.22 -3.75
N LEU A 36 -18.44 9.26 -2.92
CA LEU A 36 -19.64 10.04 -2.59
C LEU A 36 -19.95 11.14 -3.62
N SER A 37 -19.09 11.34 -4.62
CA SER A 37 -19.29 12.37 -5.63
C SER A 37 -20.59 12.14 -6.42
N PRO A 38 -21.38 13.20 -6.69
CA PRO A 38 -22.56 13.11 -7.55
C PRO A 38 -22.20 12.85 -9.03
N ASN A 39 -20.93 13.00 -9.41
CA ASN A 39 -20.48 12.72 -10.77
C ASN A 39 -20.35 11.21 -11.00
N TRP A 40 -21.21 10.67 -11.88
CA TRP A 40 -21.32 9.23 -12.14
C TRP A 40 -19.98 8.57 -12.51
N MET A 41 -19.16 9.25 -13.32
CA MET A 41 -17.87 8.73 -13.77
C MET A 41 -16.87 8.56 -12.61
N ILE A 42 -16.76 9.56 -11.73
CA ILE A 42 -15.83 9.54 -10.60
C ILE A 42 -16.27 8.51 -9.56
N ASN A 43 -17.57 8.45 -9.28
CA ASN A 43 -18.15 7.46 -8.37
C ASN A 43 -17.90 6.03 -8.86
N LYS A 44 -18.14 5.77 -10.15
CA LYS A 44 -17.92 4.45 -10.75
C LYS A 44 -16.44 4.05 -10.70
N LEU A 45 -15.53 4.95 -11.06
CA LEU A 45 -14.09 4.68 -10.99
C LEU A 45 -13.61 4.41 -9.56
N ALA A 46 -14.05 5.23 -8.59
CA ALA A 46 -13.72 5.03 -7.18
C ALA A 46 -14.29 3.71 -6.65
N THR A 47 -15.52 3.35 -7.06
CA THR A 47 -16.16 2.08 -6.67
C THR A 47 -15.39 0.89 -7.25
N VAL A 48 -15.03 0.91 -8.54
CA VAL A 48 -14.22 -0.15 -9.17
C VAL A 48 -12.88 -0.29 -8.47
N TYR A 49 -12.18 0.82 -8.20
CA TYR A 49 -10.93 0.78 -7.44
C TYR A 49 -11.13 0.11 -6.08
N VAL A 50 -12.08 0.56 -5.27
CA VAL A 50 -12.32 0.01 -3.93
C VAL A 50 -12.70 -1.47 -3.99
N GLU A 51 -13.58 -1.85 -4.91
CA GLU A 51 -14.00 -3.25 -5.08
C GLU A 51 -12.82 -4.14 -5.49
N VAL A 52 -12.01 -3.72 -6.46
CA VAL A 52 -10.84 -4.50 -6.90
C VAL A 52 -9.86 -4.71 -5.74
N PHE A 53 -9.47 -3.64 -5.04
CA PHE A 53 -8.50 -3.73 -3.94
C PHE A 53 -9.02 -4.49 -2.72
N ARG A 54 -10.34 -4.52 -2.48
CA ARG A 54 -10.96 -5.28 -1.38
C ARG A 54 -11.23 -6.74 -1.72
N ASN A 55 -11.47 -7.08 -2.99
CA ASN A 55 -11.75 -8.45 -3.43
C ASN A 55 -10.48 -9.21 -3.83
N ILE A 56 -9.39 -8.52 -4.20
CA ILE A 56 -8.11 -9.18 -4.49
C ILE A 56 -7.47 -9.69 -3.19
N PRO A 57 -7.04 -10.97 -3.12
CA PRO A 57 -6.34 -11.51 -1.96
C PRO A 57 -5.07 -10.69 -1.66
N PRO A 58 -4.80 -10.33 -0.39
CA PRO A 58 -3.61 -9.55 -0.03
C PRO A 58 -2.32 -10.29 -0.40
N LEU A 59 -2.34 -11.63 -0.36
CA LEU A 59 -1.23 -12.46 -0.84
C LEU A 59 -0.89 -12.20 -2.31
N LEU A 60 -1.90 -12.08 -3.18
CA LEU A 60 -1.71 -11.77 -4.59
C LEU A 60 -1.04 -10.40 -4.75
N GLN A 61 -1.44 -9.40 -3.95
CA GLN A 61 -0.84 -8.07 -3.98
C GLN A 61 0.65 -8.14 -3.63
N ILE A 62 1.01 -8.84 -2.56
CA ILE A 62 2.42 -9.02 -2.15
C ILE A 62 3.21 -9.74 -3.25
N LEU A 63 2.66 -10.82 -3.81
CA LEU A 63 3.31 -11.58 -4.89
C LEU A 63 3.48 -10.73 -6.16
N PHE A 64 2.48 -9.92 -6.52
CA PHE A 64 2.56 -9.02 -7.67
C PHE A 64 3.74 -8.06 -7.54
N TRP A 65 3.87 -7.37 -6.40
CA TRP A 65 5.00 -6.46 -6.17
C TRP A 65 6.35 -7.20 -6.15
N TYR A 66 6.40 -8.40 -5.56
CA TYR A 66 7.57 -9.26 -5.59
C TYR A 66 8.03 -9.59 -7.02
N PHE A 67 7.15 -10.15 -7.85
CA PHE A 67 7.51 -10.58 -9.19
C PHE A 67 7.69 -9.42 -10.18
N ALA A 68 6.85 -8.39 -10.11
CA ALA A 68 6.86 -7.30 -11.09
C ALA A 68 7.98 -6.27 -10.81
N VAL A 69 8.26 -5.99 -9.53
CA VAL A 69 9.17 -4.90 -9.15
C VAL A 69 10.46 -5.45 -8.58
N PHE A 70 10.40 -6.30 -7.56
CA PHE A 70 11.64 -6.76 -6.90
C PHE A 70 12.46 -7.70 -7.78
N LEU A 71 11.83 -8.50 -8.65
CA LEU A 71 12.53 -9.41 -9.55
C LEU A 71 13.17 -8.71 -10.76
N THR A 72 12.63 -7.55 -11.16
CA THR A 72 13.11 -6.77 -12.31
C THR A 72 14.21 -5.79 -11.93
N MET A 73 14.41 -5.53 -10.63
CA MET A 73 15.54 -4.76 -10.14
C MET A 73 16.84 -5.55 -10.30
N PRO A 74 17.91 -4.95 -10.87
CA PRO A 74 19.20 -5.60 -10.97
C PRO A 74 19.75 -5.95 -9.59
N GLY A 75 20.33 -7.15 -9.46
CA GLY A 75 20.81 -7.67 -8.18
C GLY A 75 21.81 -6.74 -7.49
N PRO A 76 21.85 -6.74 -6.14
CA PRO A 76 22.75 -5.88 -5.38
C PRO A 76 24.22 -6.12 -5.81
N ARG A 77 24.95 -5.03 -6.07
CA ARG A 77 26.40 -5.04 -6.25
C ARG A 77 27.06 -4.85 -4.90
#